data_AF-A0A925A5R5-F1
#
_entry.id   AF-A0A925A5R5-F1
#
_cell.length_a   1.000
_cell.length_b   1.000
_cell.length_c   1.000
_cell.angle_alpha   90.00
_cell.angle_beta   90.00
_cell.angle_gamma   90.00
#
_symmetry.space_group_name_H-M   'P 1'
#
loop_
_entity.id
_entity.type
_entity.pdbx_description
1 polymer ?
#
loop_
_entity_poly.entity_id
_entity_poly.type
_entity_poly.pdbx_seq_one_letter_code
_entity_poly.pdbx_strand_id
1 'polypeptide(L)' 'MVFTDETDFEVDRVNSNLFDLEWPPRSGRTQQFPEIDDARWFSLELSRGKVVKGQVTMLDALVALIADRA' A
#
# COMPACT_ATOMS: atom_id res chain seq x y z
N MET A 1 -0.70 -2.94 -1.45
CA MET A 1 -0.51 -2.53 -2.87
C MET A 1 0.64 -1.53 -2.91
N VAL A 2 1.46 -1.50 -3.96
CA VAL A 2 2.60 -0.57 -4.07
C VAL A 2 2.37 0.35 -5.26
N PHE A 3 2.51 1.65 -5.04
CA PHE A 3 2.48 2.69 -6.05
C PHE A 3 3.73 3.55 -5.94
N THR A 4 4.16 4.12 -7.06
CA THR A 4 5.36 4.94 -7.16
C THR A 4 5.02 6.15 -8.01
N ASP A 5 5.24 7.35 -7.49
CA ASP A 5 4.99 8.58 -8.21
C ASP A 5 6.01 9.66 -7.79
N GLU A 6 6.25 10.63 -8.67
CA GLU A 6 6.99 11.84 -8.34
C GLU A 6 5.95 12.91 -7.98
N THR A 7 5.70 13.10 -6.69
CA THR A 7 4.59 13.93 -6.26
C THR A 7 4.85 14.70 -4.98
N ASP A 8 4.27 15.90 -4.92
CA ASP A 8 4.33 16.81 -3.76
C ASP A 8 3.06 16.75 -2.90
N PHE A 9 2.08 15.91 -3.23
CA PHE A 9 0.84 15.81 -2.44
C PHE A 9 1.00 14.84 -1.27
N GLU A 10 0.38 15.19 -0.14
CA GLU A 10 0.32 14.35 1.06
C GLU A 10 -1.01 13.61 1.15
N VAL A 11 -0.97 12.39 1.70
CA VAL A 11 -2.20 11.60 1.91
C VAL A 11 -2.90 12.05 3.19
N ASP A 12 -3.97 12.84 3.04
CA ASP A 12 -4.79 13.31 4.18
C ASP A 12 -5.86 12.30 4.60
N ARG A 13 -6.56 11.69 3.63
CA ARG A 13 -7.63 10.71 3.91
C ARG A 13 -7.63 9.58 2.88
N VAL A 14 -7.84 8.35 3.37
CA VAL A 14 -8.00 7.15 2.55
C VAL A 14 -9.43 6.64 2.67
N ASN A 15 -10.05 6.34 1.54
CA ASN A 15 -11.36 5.69 1.47
C ASN A 15 -11.30 4.59 0.42
N SER A 16 -11.64 3.37 0.81
CA SER A 16 -11.68 2.21 -0.09
C SER A 16 -13.08 1.62 -0.15
N ASN A 17 -13.27 0.70 -1.08
CA ASN A 17 -14.45 -0.15 -1.07
C ASN A 17 -14.52 -0.95 0.24
N LEU A 18 -15.75 -1.30 0.61
CA LEU A 18 -16.03 -2.20 1.72
C LEU A 18 -16.19 -3.62 1.19
N PHE A 19 -15.78 -4.61 1.98
CA PHE A 19 -16.07 -6.01 1.76
C PHE A 19 -16.73 -6.63 2.99
N ASP A 20 -17.58 -7.62 2.73
CA ASP A 20 -18.25 -8.40 3.78
C ASP A 20 -17.34 -9.51 4.29
N LEU A 21 -17.19 -9.63 5.61
CA LEU A 21 -16.42 -10.68 6.27
C LEU A 21 -17.20 -11.23 7.47
N GLU A 22 -17.19 -12.55 7.62
CA GLU A 22 -17.68 -13.16 8.84
C GLU A 22 -16.71 -12.91 9.99
N TRP A 23 -17.17 -12.21 11.03
CA TRP A 23 -16.33 -11.87 12.18
C TRP A 23 -17.12 -11.77 13.49
N PRO A 24 -16.67 -12.41 14.60
CA PRO A 24 -15.49 -13.28 14.71
C PRO A 24 -15.64 -14.59 13.89
N PRO A 25 -14.54 -15.31 13.61
CA PRO A 25 -14.59 -16.51 12.79
C PRO A 25 -15.55 -17.58 13.33
N ARG A 26 -16.38 -18.16 12.47
CA ARG A 26 -17.41 -19.18 12.79
C ARG A 26 -18.58 -18.68 13.66
N SER A 27 -18.83 -17.37 13.69
CA SER A 27 -19.97 -16.78 14.41
C SER A 27 -21.26 -16.74 13.60
N GLY A 28 -21.20 -16.92 12.27
CA GLY A 28 -22.32 -16.68 11.35
C GLY A 28 -22.72 -15.20 11.24
N ARG A 29 -21.95 -14.28 11.85
CA ARG A 29 -22.21 -12.83 11.80
C ARG A 29 -21.32 -12.19 10.75
N THR A 30 -21.94 -11.54 9.77
CA THR A 30 -21.24 -10.78 8.73
C THR A 30 -21.13 -9.31 9.11
N GLN A 31 -19.96 -8.71 8.87
CA GLN A 31 -19.69 -7.29 9.05
C GLN A 31 -18.87 -6.74 7.86
N GLN A 32 -19.02 -5.45 7.59
CA GLN A 32 -18.28 -4.75 6.54
C GLN A 32 -16.97 -4.15 7.05
N PHE A 33 -15.91 -4.33 6.27
CA PHE A 33 -14.58 -3.78 6.54
C PHE A 33 -14.02 -3.09 5.29
N PRO A 34 -13.19 -2.03 5.44
CA PRO A 34 -12.51 -1.43 4.29
C PRO A 34 -11.44 -2.39 3.75
N GLU A 35 -11.33 -2.47 2.42
CA GLU A 35 -10.26 -3.20 1.72
C GLU A 35 -8.87 -2.61 2.02
N ILE A 36 -8.77 -1.29 2.22
CA ILE A 36 -7.55 -0.57 2.59
C ILE A 36 -7.85 0.27 3.82
N ASP A 37 -7.08 0.06 4.88
CA ASP A 37 -7.19 0.74 6.16
C ASP A 37 -6.26 1.97 6.28
N ASP A 38 -5.13 1.99 5.57
CA ASP A 38 -4.16 3.10 5.57
C ASP A 38 -3.40 3.19 4.24
N ALA A 39 -2.94 4.41 3.89
CA ALA A 39 -2.04 4.67 2.78
C ALA A 39 -1.20 5.91 3.08
N ARG A 40 0.10 5.83 2.81
CA ARG A 40 1.05 6.92 3.09
C ARG A 40 2.20 6.87 2.09
N TRP A 41 2.79 8.03 1.85
CA TRP A 41 4.08 8.12 1.20
C TRP A 41 5.21 7.81 2.19
N PHE A 42 6.24 7.13 1.70
CA PHE A 42 7.44 6.82 2.46
C PHE A 42 8.66 7.10 1.59
N SER A 43 9.77 7.49 2.24
CA SER A 43 11.05 7.50 1.54
C SER A 43 11.37 6.09 1.03
N LEU A 44 12.20 6.02 -0.01
CA LEU A 44 12.63 4.74 -0.59
C LEU A 44 13.31 3.83 0.46
N GLU A 45 14.10 4.42 1.35
CA GLU A 45 14.77 3.71 2.44
C GLU A 45 13.76 3.02 3.36
N LEU A 46 12.72 3.74 3.79
CA LEU A 46 11.69 3.19 4.67
C LEU A 46 10.77 2.19 3.95
N SER A 47 10.50 2.42 2.66
CA SER A 47 9.59 1.59 1.85
C SER A 47 10.01 0.12 1.81
N ARG A 48 11.32 -0.18 1.85
CA ARG A 48 11.82 -1.58 1.83
C ARG A 48 11.31 -2.42 3.00
N GLY A 49 11.08 -1.81 4.16
CA GLY A 49 10.52 -2.49 5.34
C GLY A 49 9.00 -2.47 5.41
N LYS A 50 8.31 -1.76 4.51
CA LYS A 50 6.85 -1.59 4.50
C LYS A 50 6.14 -2.47 3.45
N VAL A 51 6.91 -3.09 2.55
CA VAL A 51 6.38 -3.99 1.51
C VAL A 51 6.68 -5.44 1.84
N VAL A 52 5.88 -6.36 1.28
CA VAL A 52 6.18 -7.80 1.40
C VAL A 52 7.45 -8.14 0.63
N LYS A 53 8.15 -9.20 1.05
CA LYS A 53 9.43 -9.62 0.45
C LYS A 53 9.41 -9.72 -1.08
N GLY A 54 8.31 -10.19 -1.66
CA GLY A 54 8.14 -10.33 -3.11
C GLY A 54 8.04 -9.00 -3.88
N GLN A 55 7.81 -7.88 -3.20
CA GLN A 55 7.66 -6.55 -3.80
C GLN A 55 8.93 -5.69 -3.67
N VAL A 56 9.93 -6.11 -2.90
CA VAL A 56 11.16 -5.33 -2.69
C VAL A 56 11.89 -5.05 -4.01
N THR A 57 11.91 -6.03 -4.94
CA THR A 57 12.55 -5.89 -6.26
C THR A 57 11.91 -4.80 -7.14
N MET A 58 10.63 -4.45 -6.90
CA MET A 58 9.99 -3.33 -7.61
C MET A 58 10.62 -2.00 -7.22
N LEU A 59 11.07 -1.85 -5.97
CA LEU A 59 11.77 -0.63 -5.51
C LEU A 59 13.14 -0.51 -6.18
N ASP A 60 13.85 -1.62 -6.39
CA ASP A 60 15.12 -1.61 -7.13
C ASP A 60 14.92 -1.19 -8.59
N ALA A 61 13.87 -1.70 -9.23
CA ALA A 61 13.51 -1.33 -10.59
C ALA A 61 13.13 0.16 -10.70
N LEU A 62 12.42 0.70 -9.71
CA LEU A 62 12.10 2.13 -9.65
C LEU A 62 13.37 2.99 -9.59
N VAL A 63 14.33 2.63 -8.74
CA VAL A 63 15.59 3.36 -8.60
C VAL A 63 16.34 3.40 -9.91
N ALA A 64 16.47 2.25 -10.57
CA ALA A 64 17.13 2.16 -11.87
C ALA A 64 16.43 3.05 -12.92
N LEU A 65 15.09 3.00 -12.97
CA LEU A 65 14.30 3.80 -13.89
C LEU A 65 14.47 5.31 -13.67
N ILE A 66 14.52 5.77 -12.42
CA ILE A 66 14.72 7.19 -12.10
C ILE A 66 16.15 7.62 -12.43
N ALA A 67 17.15 6.78 -12.12
CA ALA A 67 18.55 7.08 -12.43
C ALA A 67 18.80 7.24 -13.94
N ASP A 68 18.12 6.44 -14.78
CA ASP A 68 18.21 6.53 -16.25
C ASP A 68 17.51 7.77 -16.83
N ARG A 69 16.67 8.46 -16.06
CA ARG A 69 15.93 9.66 -16.48
C ARG A 69 16.62 10.98 -16.10
N ALA A 70 17.66 10.92 -15.26
CA ALA A 70 18.46 12.07 -14.83
C ALA A 70 19.60 12.35 -15.83
#